data_AF-W4RNC3-F1
#
_entry.id   AF-W4RNC3-F1
#
_cell.length_a   1.000
_cell.length_b   1.000
_cell.length_c   1.000
_cell.angle_alpha   90.00
_cell.angle_beta   90.00
_cell.angle_gamma   90.00
#
_symmetry.space_group_name_H-M   'P 1'
#
loop_
_entity.id
_entity.type
_entity.pdbx_description
1 polymer ?
#
loop_
_entity_poly.entity_id
_entity_poly.type
_entity_poly.pdbx_seq_one_letter_code
_entity_poly.pdbx_strand_id
1 'polypeptide(L)' 'MHFLRYQWEPYLSYGQLFEFEKNKVVYHQGEAGRGIFYLKKGEIKVTLLSDKGDERIINMVPPGMLFGEHGSMGNLI' A
#
# COMPACT_ATOMS: atom_id res chain seq x y z
N MET A 1 -12.39 5.72 11.40
CA MET A 1 -11.63 5.05 10.31
C MET A 1 -12.36 3.92 9.58
N HIS A 2 -13.59 3.51 9.94
CA HIS A 2 -14.36 2.53 9.14
C HIS A 2 -15.07 3.13 7.91
N PHE A 3 -15.30 4.44 7.89
CA PHE A 3 -16.08 5.12 6.84
C PHE A 3 -15.40 5.16 5.46
N LEU A 4 -14.10 4.85 5.34
CA LEU A 4 -13.38 4.84 4.07
C LEU A 4 -13.26 3.45 3.45
N ARG A 5 -13.68 2.40 4.16
CA ARG A 5 -13.58 1.03 3.65
C ARG A 5 -14.55 0.83 2.48
N TYR A 6 -14.07 0.22 1.41
CA TYR A 6 -14.78 -0.09 0.16
C TYR A 6 -15.27 1.13 -0.64
N GLN A 7 -14.98 2.36 -0.20
CA GLN A 7 -15.44 3.57 -0.90
C GLN A 7 -14.84 3.72 -2.31
N TRP A 8 -13.73 3.02 -2.58
CA TRP A 8 -13.04 3.05 -3.86
C TRP A 8 -13.48 1.95 -4.83
N GLU A 9 -14.37 1.03 -4.42
CA GLU A 9 -14.88 -0.04 -5.27
C GLU A 9 -15.48 0.44 -6.61
N PRO A 10 -16.26 1.53 -6.65
CA PRO A 10 -16.83 2.04 -7.90
C PRO A 10 -15.78 2.45 -8.95
N TYR A 11 -14.54 2.71 -8.53
CA TYR A 11 -13.46 3.17 -9.40
C TYR A 11 -12.48 2.06 -9.81
N LEU A 12 -12.66 0.82 -9.33
CA LEU A 12 -11.72 -0.27 -9.63
C LEU A 12 -11.66 -0.63 -11.11
N SER A 13 -12.69 -0.32 -11.89
CA SER A 13 -12.70 -0.48 -13.34
C SER A 13 -11.68 0.39 -14.07
N TYR A 14 -11.20 1.47 -13.45
CA TYR A 14 -10.13 2.32 -13.98
C TYR A 14 -8.72 1.83 -13.58
N GLY A 15 -8.63 0.85 -12.68
CA GLY A 15 -7.37 0.31 -12.18
C GLY A 15 -6.87 -0.93 -12.93
N GLN A 16 -5.64 -1.33 -12.61
CA GLN A 16 -5.08 -2.62 -13.03
C GLN A 16 -5.03 -3.59 -11.85
N LEU A 17 -5.44 -4.83 -12.07
CA LEU A 17 -5.38 -5.89 -11.05
C LEU A 17 -3.98 -6.52 -11.03
N PHE A 18 -3.43 -6.66 -9.83
CA PHE A 18 -2.18 -7.36 -9.57
C PHE A 18 -2.41 -8.40 -8.47
N GLU A 19 -1.77 -9.57 -8.62
CA GLU A 19 -1.80 -10.64 -7.63
C GLU A 19 -0.40 -10.89 -7.10
N PHE A 20 -0.30 -11.11 -5.79
CA PHE A 20 0.96 -11.33 -5.11
C PHE A 20 0.83 -12.54 -4.18
N GLU A 21 1.88 -13.35 -4.14
CA GLU A 21 2.02 -14.39 -3.13
C GLU A 21 2.33 -13.78 -1.76
N LYS A 22 2.07 -14.54 -0.70
CA LYS A 22 2.43 -14.16 0.66
C LYS A 22 3.93 -13.84 0.74
N ASN A 23 4.28 -12.79 1.48
CA ASN A 23 5.65 -12.31 1.69
C ASN A 23 6.34 -11.74 0.44
N LYS A 24 5.62 -11.43 -0.64
CA LYS A 24 6.15 -10.63 -1.75
C LYS A 24 6.03 -9.13 -1.44
N VAL A 25 7.03 -8.37 -1.91
CA VAL A 25 7.07 -6.91 -1.76
C VAL A 25 6.28 -6.28 -2.91
N VAL A 26 5.40 -5.33 -2.57
CA VAL A 26 4.61 -4.58 -3.55
C VAL A 26 5.37 -3.35 -4.07
N TYR A 27 6.05 -2.64 -3.17
CA TYR A 27 6.93 -1.51 -3.46
C TYR A 27 8.03 -1.39 -2.39
N HIS A 28 9.15 -0.78 -2.75
CA HIS A 28 10.25 -0.49 -1.84
C HIS A 28 10.25 0.95 -1.34
N GLN A 29 10.81 1.13 -0.15
CA GLN A 29 11.15 2.44 0.39
C GLN A 29 12.08 3.20 -0.57
N GLY A 30 11.85 4.50 -0.79
CA GLY A 30 12.61 5.34 -1.70
C GLY A 30 12.37 5.11 -3.20
N GLU A 31 11.55 4.14 -3.61
CA GLU A 31 11.26 3.93 -5.04
C GLU A 31 10.33 5.03 -5.59
N ALA A 32 10.44 5.31 -6.89
CA ALA A 32 9.55 6.27 -7.54
C ALA A 32 8.08 5.79 -7.42
N GLY A 33 7.24 6.62 -6.81
CA GLY A 33 5.84 6.31 -6.58
C GLY A 33 5.12 5.97 -7.89
N ARG A 34 4.46 4.80 -7.93
CA ARG A 34 3.72 4.31 -9.10
C ARG A 34 2.23 4.68 -9.07
N GLY A 35 1.79 5.39 -8.03
CA GLY A 35 0.40 5.76 -7.77
C GLY A 35 -0.08 5.25 -6.42
N ILE A 36 -1.41 5.20 -6.27
CA ILE A 36 -2.09 4.64 -5.09
C ILE A 36 -2.60 3.23 -5.40
N PHE A 37 -2.65 2.39 -4.37
CA PHE A 37 -3.10 1.00 -4.49
C PHE A 37 -4.35 0.77 -3.66
N TYR A 38 -5.21 -0.14 -4.12
CA TYR A 38 -6.40 -0.60 -3.38
C TYR A 38 -6.23 -2.07 -3.00
N LEU A 39 -6.38 -2.39 -1.72
CA LEU A 39 -6.32 -3.78 -1.27
C LEU A 39 -7.68 -4.47 -1.43
N LYS A 40 -7.83 -5.28 -2.48
CA LYS A 40 -9.06 -6.05 -2.72
C LYS A 40 -9.22 -7.25 -1.78
N LYS A 41 -8.14 -7.99 -1.53
CA LYS A 41 -8.14 -9.21 -0.71
C LYS A 41 -6.76 -9.43 -0.09
N GLY A 42 -6.73 -9.98 1.13
CA GLY A 42 -5.51 -10.29 1.86
C GLY A 42 -5.20 -9.24 2.93
N GLU A 43 -3.92 -9.02 3.21
CA GLU A 43 -3.44 -8.05 4.17
C GLU A 43 -2.12 -7.48 3.67
N ILE A 44 -1.91 -6.16 3.85
CA ILE A 44 -0.63 -5.52 3.57
C ILE A 44 -0.04 -5.00 4.88
N LYS A 45 1.22 -5.37 5.12
CA LYS A 45 2.03 -4.86 6.21
C LYS A 45 2.97 -3.80 5.63
N VAL A 46 2.83 -2.55 6.07
CA VAL A 46 3.74 -1.48 5.68
C VAL A 46 4.83 -1.35 6.73
N THR A 47 6.08 -1.44 6.29
CA THR A 47 7.27 -1.30 7.13
C THR A 47 8.10 -0.10 6.72
N LEU A 48 8.77 0.50 7.69
CA LEU A 48 9.83 1.48 7.50
C LEU A 48 11.16 0.80 7.84
N LEU A 49 12.19 1.00 7.01
CA LEU A 49 13.55 0.58 7.29
C LEU A 49 14.34 1.77 7.86
N SER A 50 15.05 1.56 8.96
CA SER A 50 16.05 2.52 9.44
C SER A 50 17.33 2.42 8.60
N ASP A 51 18.16 3.46 8.63
CA ASP A 51 19.50 3.44 8.02
C ASP A 51 20.41 2.31 8.57
N LYS A 52 20.05 1.75 9.74
CA LYS A 52 20.75 0.64 10.39
C LYS A 52 20.15 -0.73 10.05
N GLY A 53 19.10 -0.78 9.24
CA GLY A 53 18.43 -2.00 8.81
C GLY A 53 17.32 -2.50 9.74
N ASP A 54 16.90 -1.71 10.73
CA ASP A 54 15.79 -2.09 11.61
C ASP A 54 14.45 -1.94 10.87
N GLU A 55 13.62 -2.98 10.88
CA GLU A 55 12.26 -2.90 10.36
C GLU A 55 11.27 -2.48 11.44
N ARG A 56 10.46 -1.44 11.15
CA ARG A 56 9.32 -1.06 11.99
C ARG A 56 8.03 -1.18 11.21
N ILE A 57 7.07 -1.96 11.73
CA ILE A 57 5.71 -1.98 11.19
C ILE A 57 5.02 -0.67 11.56
N ILE A 58 4.55 0.07 10.56
CA ILE A 58 3.86 1.35 10.75
C ILE A 58 2.38 1.29 10.41
N ASN A 59 1.97 0.30 9.61
CA ASN A 59 0.56 0.10 9.27
C ASN A 59 0.25 -1.36 8.91
N MET A 60 -0.96 -1.79 9.24
CA MET A 60 -1.57 -3.01 8.71
C MET A 60 -2.84 -2.62 7.97
N VAL A 61 -2.84 -2.83 6.65
CA VAL A 61 -3.92 -2.38 5.77
C VAL A 61 -4.88 -3.56 5.56
N PRO A 62 -6.16 -3.43 5.98
CA PRO A 62 -7.18 -4.44 5.72
C PRO A 62 -7.77 -4.28 4.31
N PRO A 63 -8.48 -5.31 3.81
CA PRO A 63 -9.23 -5.20 2.56
C PRO A 63 -10.19 -4.02 2.55
N GLY A 64 -10.36 -3.43 1.37
CA GLY A 64 -11.23 -2.29 1.15
C GLY A 64 -10.58 -0.93 1.40
N MET A 65 -9.28 -0.86 1.68
CA MET A 65 -8.57 0.39 1.95
C MET A 65 -7.49 0.68 0.91
N LEU A 66 -7.15 1.97 0.80
CA LEU A 66 -6.03 2.44 0.00
C LEU A 66 -4.71 2.35 0.78
N PHE A 67 -3.61 2.28 0.04
CA PHE A 67 -2.24 2.41 0.55
C PHE A 67 -1.29 2.93 -0.55
N GLY A 68 -0.06 3.29 -0.16
CA GLY A 68 0.99 3.78 -1.08
C GLY A 68 0.88 5.26 -1.44
N GLU A 69 -0.05 6.00 -0.85
CA GLU A 69 -0.30 7.43 -1.07
C GLU A 69 0.91 8.32 -0.78
N HIS A 70 1.79 7.88 0.12
CA HIS A 70 3.03 8.60 0.46
C HIS A 70 3.95 8.78 -0.76
N GLY A 71 4.01 7.78 -1.64
CA GLY A 71 4.81 7.86 -2.87
C GLY A 71 4.28 8.89 -3.89
N SER A 72 3.01 9.30 -3.78
CA SER A 72 2.42 10.31 -4.68
C SER A 72 2.74 11.75 -4.29
N MET A 73 3.19 12.00 -3.05
CA MET A 73 3.41 13.34 -2.49
C MET A 73 4.87 13.82 -2.58
N GLY A 74 5.73 13.12 -3.32
CA GLY A 74 7.09 13.58 -3.66
C GLY A 74 8.11 13.58 -2.52
N ASN A 75 7.70 13.21 -1.31
CA ASN A 75 8.62 12.91 -0.22
C ASN A 75 8.73 11.40 -0.08
N LEU A 76 9.99 10.95 -0.17
CA LEU A 76 10.49 9.58 -0.04
C LEU A 76 9.55 8.68 0.76
N ILE A 77 9.11 7.59 0.10
CA ILE A 77 8.64 6.40 0.80
C ILE A 77 9.74 6.01 1.78
#